data_AF-A0A9D9DM22-F1
#
_entry.id   AF-A0A9D9DM22-F1
#
_cell.length_a   1.000
_cell.length_b   1.000
_cell.length_c   1.000
_cell.angle_alpha   90.00
_cell.angle_beta   90.00
_cell.angle_gamma   90.00
#
_symmetry.space_group_name_H-M   'P 1'
#
loop_
_entity.id
_entity.type
_entity.pdbx_description
1 polymer ?
#
loop_
_entity_poly.entity_id
_entity_poly.type
_entity_poly.pdbx_seq_one_letter_code
_entity_poly.pdbx_strand_id
1 'polypeptide(L)'
;MTNSIIPYSFIPGTKAKAQEVNANFIALANQITENKEYTDSKIEETLSGVNSDRAGINLENTTLISNCVVEAPNGVVTFTGNTITVKSGLKVLIPNGRNSDGTLKSIEYTVESDTVLTTSKNSTVNCVYVSDGDIGIAPVFQYSNLTPVYSGGIWYNITENKNYMYDDDLDSWQEFQGIVIATFENTEETVANLKIVNPTGLLKQNDIFAIINMGMPDYANTVSKSANTNYTATVNGYAFAFAETQQNQYKYLYIDNKSYTIGYHQQGHIGWSALCMPVAKGSVYKISSGNCRLSFIPMKGEE
;
A
#
# COMPACT_ATOMS: atom_id res chain seq x y z
N MET A 1 34.82 12.35 65.58
CA MET A 1 34.33 12.41 66.97
C MET A 1 33.10 11.52 67.06
N THR A 2 33.17 10.42 67.80
CA THR A 2 32.04 9.49 68.00
C THR A 2 31.02 10.16 68.92
N ASN A 3 29.98 10.77 68.35
CA ASN A 3 28.82 11.22 69.11
C ASN A 3 28.08 9.97 69.60
N SER A 4 28.33 9.58 70.84
CA SER A 4 27.56 8.51 71.47
C SER A 4 26.10 8.97 71.60
N ILE A 5 25.19 8.21 70.98
CA ILE A 5 23.73 8.43 71.00
C ILE A 5 23.18 8.33 72.43
N ILE A 6 23.90 7.65 73.32
CA ILE A 6 23.52 7.49 74.73
C ILE A 6 24.34 8.40 75.65
N PRO A 7 23.70 9.13 76.58
CA PRO A 7 24.35 10.10 77.46
C PRO A 7 25.22 9.47 78.57
N TYR A 8 24.97 8.21 78.96
CA TYR A 8 25.73 7.51 79.99
C TYR A 8 26.33 6.20 79.46
N SER A 9 27.57 5.91 79.84
CA SER A 9 28.23 4.63 79.58
C SER A 9 28.39 3.86 80.89
N PHE A 10 28.13 2.55 80.88
CA PHE A 10 28.20 1.70 82.07
C PHE A 10 29.43 0.79 82.03
N ILE A 11 30.08 0.61 83.18
CA ILE A 11 31.19 -0.35 83.32
C ILE A 11 30.60 -1.73 83.63
N PRO A 12 30.88 -2.77 82.81
CA PRO A 12 30.36 -4.11 83.05
C PRO A 12 30.68 -4.62 84.46
N GLY A 13 29.71 -5.28 85.10
CA GLY A 13 29.86 -5.82 86.45
C GLY A 13 29.64 -4.82 87.59
N THR A 14 29.35 -3.54 87.30
CA THR A 14 29.00 -2.53 88.30
C THR A 14 27.48 -2.24 88.32
N LYS A 15 26.96 -1.81 89.47
CA LYS A 15 25.54 -1.41 89.58
C LYS A 15 25.34 -0.03 88.93
N ALA A 16 24.47 0.05 87.94
CA ALA A 16 24.04 1.32 87.33
C ALA A 16 22.92 1.98 88.15
N LYS A 17 22.87 3.32 88.19
CA LYS A 17 21.73 4.02 88.80
C LYS A 17 20.54 3.97 87.85
N ALA A 18 19.35 3.68 88.39
CA ALA A 18 18.12 3.63 87.60
C ALA A 18 17.85 4.92 86.81
N GLN A 19 18.22 6.07 87.36
CA GLN A 19 18.08 7.38 86.69
C GLN A 19 18.96 7.49 85.43
N GLU A 20 20.19 6.97 85.47
CA GLU A 20 21.14 7.01 84.35
C GLU A 20 20.69 6.05 83.23
N VAL A 21 20.18 4.87 83.63
CA VAL A 21 19.60 3.89 82.70
C VAL A 21 18.35 4.46 82.01
N ASN A 22 17.44 5.07 82.77
CA ASN A 22 16.24 5.71 82.22
C ASN A 22 16.59 6.86 81.27
N ALA A 23 17.61 7.67 81.60
CA ALA A 23 18.05 8.75 80.73
C ALA A 23 18.58 8.22 79.37
N ASN A 24 19.28 7.08 79.36
CA ASN A 24 19.69 6.44 78.11
C ASN A 24 18.51 5.93 77.28
N PHE A 25 17.49 5.35 77.92
CA PHE A 25 16.28 4.90 77.22
C PHE A 25 15.50 6.07 76.61
N ILE A 26 15.38 7.19 77.34
CA ILE A 26 14.73 8.41 76.83
C ILE A 26 15.51 8.99 75.65
N ALA A 27 16.85 9.08 75.75
CA ALA A 27 17.68 9.59 74.66
C ALA A 27 17.55 8.74 73.39
N LEU A 28 17.54 7.41 73.53
CA LEU A 28 17.33 6.50 72.40
C LEU A 28 15.93 6.65 71.79
N ALA A 29 14.89 6.77 72.63
CA ALA A 29 13.51 6.95 72.16
C ALA A 29 13.35 8.26 71.38
N ASN A 30 13.95 9.35 71.85
CA ASN A 30 13.93 10.63 71.15
C ASN A 30 14.63 10.53 69.80
N GLN A 31 15.81 9.91 69.73
CA GLN A 31 16.54 9.75 68.47
C GLN A 31 15.77 8.90 67.44
N ILE A 32 15.08 7.85 67.89
CA ILE A 32 14.23 7.04 67.02
C ILE A 32 13.09 7.88 66.43
N THR A 33 12.46 8.72 67.26
CA THR A 33 11.39 9.62 66.83
C THR A 33 11.90 10.64 65.81
N GLU A 34 13.02 11.30 66.08
CA GLU A 34 13.64 12.26 65.15
C GLU A 34 14.02 11.63 63.81
N ASN A 35 14.60 10.42 63.84
CA ASN A 35 14.96 9.71 62.61
C ASN A 35 13.72 9.31 61.80
N LYS A 36 12.63 8.94 62.47
CA LYS A 36 11.36 8.64 61.81
C LYS A 36 10.80 9.88 61.13
N GLU A 37 10.70 11.01 61.85
CA GLU A 37 10.20 12.27 61.30
C GLU A 37 11.05 12.76 60.10
N TYR A 38 12.37 12.65 60.19
CA TYR A 38 13.27 12.96 59.07
C TYR A 38 13.04 12.04 57.86
N THR A 39 12.87 10.74 58.10
CA THR A 39 12.63 9.77 57.03
C THR A 39 11.29 10.00 56.36
N ASP A 40 10.23 10.22 57.14
CA ASP A 40 8.89 10.53 56.63
C ASP A 40 8.92 11.81 55.79
N SER A 41 9.58 12.87 56.27
CA SER A 41 9.77 14.11 55.52
C SER A 41 10.52 13.91 54.21
N LYS A 42 11.59 13.10 54.18
CA LYS A 42 12.37 12.85 52.96
C LYS A 42 11.60 11.99 51.95
N ILE A 43 10.76 11.07 52.43
CA ILE A 43 9.84 10.30 51.59
C ILE A 43 8.81 11.24 50.95
N GLU A 44 8.20 12.14 51.71
CA GLU A 44 7.24 13.12 51.18
C GLU A 44 7.88 14.09 50.17
N GLU A 45 9.09 14.58 50.45
CA GLU A 45 9.86 15.41 49.50
C GLU A 45 10.17 14.63 48.20
N THR A 46 10.51 13.35 48.31
CA THR A 46 10.76 12.50 47.14
C THR A 46 9.47 12.23 46.36
N LEU A 47 8.36 11.94 47.04
CA LEU A 47 7.04 11.70 46.41
C LEU A 47 6.50 12.95 45.72
N SER A 48 6.70 14.13 46.31
CA SER A 48 6.33 15.41 45.68
C SER A 48 7.28 15.81 44.55
N GLY A 49 8.56 15.43 44.61
CA GLY A 49 9.54 15.65 43.54
C GLY A 49 9.44 14.65 42.38
N VAL A 50 8.93 13.44 42.61
CA VAL A 50 8.55 12.47 41.57
C VAL A 50 7.23 12.94 40.97
N ASN A 51 7.34 13.94 40.10
CA ASN A 51 6.24 14.48 39.36
C ASN A 51 5.54 13.35 38.57
N SER A 52 4.26 13.13 38.86
CA SER A 52 3.37 12.18 38.17
C SER A 52 3.19 12.48 36.67
N ASP A 53 3.75 13.59 36.19
CA ASP A 53 3.69 14.04 34.81
C ASP A 53 4.54 13.22 33.82
N ARG A 54 5.28 12.20 34.27
CA ARG A 54 6.17 11.40 33.39
C ARG A 54 5.56 10.15 32.75
N ALA A 55 4.24 10.05 32.65
CA ALA A 55 3.62 9.01 31.82
C ALA A 55 2.38 9.47 31.02
N GLY A 56 2.05 10.75 31.02
CA GLY A 56 1.13 11.34 30.04
C GLY A 56 1.95 12.00 28.94
N ILE A 57 2.60 11.22 28.07
CA ILE A 57 3.39 11.79 26.97
C ILE A 57 2.41 12.34 25.92
N ASN A 58 1.84 13.51 26.21
CA ASN A 58 1.17 14.31 25.20
C ASN A 58 2.26 14.99 24.36
N LEU A 59 2.82 14.20 23.43
CA LEU A 59 3.93 14.54 22.53
C LEU A 59 3.67 15.85 21.77
N GLU A 60 2.39 16.20 21.55
CA GLU A 60 1.92 17.40 20.86
C GLU A 60 2.31 18.71 21.58
N ASN A 61 2.50 18.67 22.90
CA ASN A 61 2.77 19.86 23.73
C ASN A 61 4.26 20.04 24.08
N THR A 62 5.17 19.27 23.47
CA THR A 62 6.61 19.41 23.74
C THR A 62 7.34 20.02 22.56
N THR A 63 8.08 21.12 22.80
CA THR A 63 8.97 21.73 21.77
C THR A 63 10.24 20.89 21.51
N LEU A 64 10.33 19.69 22.09
CA LEU A 64 11.50 18.81 22.05
C LEU A 64 11.51 17.89 20.81
N ILE A 65 10.40 17.82 20.10
CA ILE A 65 10.25 17.08 18.84
C ILE A 65 9.89 18.08 17.74
N SER A 66 10.91 18.72 17.18
CA SER A 66 10.77 19.47 15.94
C SER A 66 10.92 18.50 14.76
N ASN A 67 10.01 18.55 13.78
CA ASN A 67 10.03 17.78 12.52
C ASN A 67 9.60 16.31 12.60
N CYS A 68 8.74 15.93 13.55
CA CYS A 68 8.07 14.63 13.53
C CYS A 68 6.63 14.77 12.99
N VAL A 69 6.24 13.85 12.10
CA VAL A 69 4.83 13.67 11.72
C VAL A 69 4.16 12.90 12.86
N VAL A 70 3.50 13.63 13.77
CA VAL A 70 2.79 13.05 14.93
C VAL A 70 1.47 12.38 14.52
N GLU A 71 0.89 12.80 13.40
CA GLU A 71 -0.29 12.21 12.78
C GLU A 71 -0.17 12.28 11.25
N ALA A 72 -0.74 11.29 10.56
CA ALA A 72 -0.78 11.34 9.10
C ALA A 72 -1.70 12.49 8.65
N PRO A 73 -1.28 13.33 7.69
CA PRO A 73 -2.05 14.51 7.27
C PRO A 73 -3.40 14.19 6.63
N ASN A 74 -3.59 12.94 6.20
CA ASN A 74 -4.89 12.35 5.88
C ASN A 74 -4.98 11.07 6.73
N GLY A 75 -6.13 10.83 7.37
CA GLY A 75 -6.32 9.66 8.25
C GLY A 75 -5.85 8.34 7.61
N VAL A 76 -5.45 7.39 8.43
CA VAL A 76 -4.85 6.11 8.01
C VAL A 76 -5.71 4.93 8.48
N VAL A 77 -5.54 3.78 7.81
CA VAL A 77 -5.96 2.49 8.37
C VAL A 77 -4.77 1.88 9.08
N THR A 78 -4.92 1.59 10.36
CA THR A 78 -3.89 0.92 11.17
C THR A 78 -4.46 -0.33 11.83
N PHE A 79 -3.60 -1.17 12.39
CA PHE A 79 -4.04 -2.33 13.16
C PHE A 79 -3.19 -2.53 14.40
N THR A 80 -3.76 -3.15 15.42
CA THR A 80 -3.07 -3.59 16.64
C THR A 80 -3.79 -4.81 17.19
N GLY A 81 -3.05 -5.91 17.40
CA GLY A 81 -3.67 -7.19 17.75
C GLY A 81 -4.66 -7.64 16.68
N ASN A 82 -5.88 -7.98 17.08
CA ASN A 82 -7.00 -8.35 16.20
C ASN A 82 -7.90 -7.15 15.82
N THR A 83 -7.48 -5.92 16.08
CA THR A 83 -8.30 -4.73 15.76
C THR A 83 -7.72 -3.96 14.58
N ILE A 84 -8.59 -3.47 13.72
CA ILE A 84 -8.27 -2.51 12.66
C ILE A 84 -8.92 -1.17 13.05
N THR A 85 -8.15 -0.09 13.01
CA THR A 85 -8.66 1.27 13.26
C THR A 85 -8.67 2.05 11.95
N VAL A 86 -9.85 2.53 11.55
CA VAL A 86 -10.00 3.54 10.49
C VAL A 86 -10.01 4.90 11.17
N LYS A 87 -8.95 5.69 10.96
CA LYS A 87 -8.79 6.98 11.62
C LYS A 87 -9.67 8.06 11.00
N SER A 88 -10.16 8.95 11.85
CA SER A 88 -10.78 10.21 11.47
C SER A 88 -9.87 11.02 10.52
N GLY A 89 -10.49 11.80 9.64
CA GLY A 89 -9.81 12.57 8.61
C GLY A 89 -9.34 11.76 7.40
N LEU A 90 -9.56 10.44 7.35
CA LEU A 90 -9.32 9.66 6.13
C LEU A 90 -10.31 10.13 5.06
N LYS A 91 -9.78 10.61 3.93
CA LYS A 91 -10.56 11.03 2.77
C LYS A 91 -10.61 9.91 1.75
N VAL A 92 -11.80 9.61 1.24
CA VAL A 92 -12.04 8.56 0.26
C VAL A 92 -12.89 9.08 -0.90
N LEU A 93 -12.77 8.41 -2.05
CA LEU A 93 -13.54 8.67 -3.26
C LEU A 93 -14.47 7.48 -3.53
N ILE A 94 -15.69 7.52 -3.01
CA ILE A 94 -16.68 6.44 -3.20
C ILE A 94 -17.15 6.44 -4.66
N PRO A 95 -17.08 5.31 -5.39
CA PRO A 95 -17.56 5.21 -6.76
C PRO A 95 -19.05 5.53 -6.89
N ASN A 96 -19.42 6.38 -7.84
CA ASN A 96 -20.81 6.82 -8.06
C ASN A 96 -21.12 7.02 -9.55
N GLY A 97 -20.77 6.04 -10.38
CA GLY A 97 -21.07 6.08 -11.80
C GLY A 97 -20.04 6.86 -12.63
N ARG A 98 -20.43 7.23 -13.85
CA ARG A 98 -19.63 8.07 -14.74
C ARG A 98 -20.39 9.33 -15.12
N ASN A 99 -19.64 10.38 -15.41
CA ASN A 99 -20.17 11.58 -16.04
C ASN A 99 -20.50 11.30 -17.52
N SER A 100 -21.25 12.21 -18.14
CA SER A 100 -21.64 12.10 -19.56
C SER A 100 -20.45 12.04 -20.54
N ASP A 101 -19.29 12.57 -20.15
CA ASP A 101 -18.04 12.55 -20.91
C ASP A 101 -17.17 11.29 -20.67
N GLY A 102 -17.71 10.30 -19.95
CA GLY A 102 -17.05 9.05 -19.61
C GLY A 102 -16.06 9.13 -18.43
N THR A 103 -15.85 10.32 -17.85
CA THR A 103 -14.98 10.47 -16.67
C THR A 103 -15.60 9.84 -15.42
N LEU A 104 -14.75 9.49 -14.44
CA LEU A 104 -15.20 8.91 -13.18
C LEU A 104 -15.99 9.96 -12.38
N LYS A 105 -17.17 9.55 -11.88
CA LYS A 105 -17.94 10.32 -10.91
C LYS A 105 -17.81 9.65 -9.55
N SER A 106 -17.30 10.39 -8.57
CA SER A 106 -17.08 9.89 -7.22
C SER A 106 -17.71 10.81 -6.20
N ILE A 107 -18.07 10.27 -5.05
CA ILE A 107 -18.49 11.01 -3.87
C ILE A 107 -17.27 11.14 -2.97
N GLU A 108 -16.92 12.38 -2.64
CA GLU A 108 -15.92 12.66 -1.62
C GLU A 108 -16.54 12.42 -0.24
N TYR A 109 -15.90 11.58 0.56
CA TYR A 109 -16.30 11.33 1.94
C TYR A 109 -15.08 11.44 2.86
N THR A 110 -15.29 12.02 4.03
CA THR A 110 -14.27 12.13 5.08
C THR A 110 -14.77 11.41 6.32
N VAL A 111 -13.99 10.47 6.83
CA VAL A 111 -14.30 9.76 8.07
C VAL A 111 -14.30 10.76 9.24
N GLU A 112 -15.44 10.90 9.91
CA GLU A 112 -15.62 11.91 10.97
C GLU A 112 -14.96 11.52 12.30
N SER A 113 -14.96 10.22 12.63
CA SER A 113 -14.45 9.70 13.90
C SER A 113 -13.71 8.39 13.71
N ASP A 114 -12.72 8.15 14.58
CA ASP A 114 -12.02 6.87 14.65
C ASP A 114 -13.02 5.72 14.84
N THR A 115 -12.93 4.71 13.98
CA THR A 115 -13.75 3.51 14.06
C THR A 115 -12.87 2.30 14.25
N VAL A 116 -13.16 1.51 15.28
CA VAL A 116 -12.41 0.30 15.63
C VAL A 116 -13.22 -0.92 15.21
N LEU A 117 -12.64 -1.75 14.35
CA LEU A 117 -13.21 -2.99 13.86
C LEU A 117 -12.50 -4.17 14.51
N THR A 118 -13.22 -4.97 15.28
CA THR A 118 -12.71 -6.23 15.80
C THR A 118 -12.77 -7.28 14.70
N THR A 119 -11.63 -7.87 14.39
CA THR A 119 -11.51 -8.93 13.38
C THR A 119 -11.48 -10.30 14.04
N SER A 120 -11.91 -11.32 13.28
CA SER A 120 -11.89 -12.72 13.67
C SER A 120 -11.05 -13.52 12.68
N LYS A 121 -10.61 -14.71 13.09
CA LYS A 121 -9.95 -15.67 12.18
C LYS A 121 -10.75 -15.82 10.89
N ASN A 122 -10.09 -15.71 9.75
CA ASN A 122 -10.67 -15.91 8.43
C ASN A 122 -9.79 -16.86 7.60
N SER A 123 -10.42 -17.54 6.66
CA SER A 123 -9.77 -18.47 5.70
C SER A 123 -9.55 -17.86 4.32
N THR A 124 -9.98 -16.61 4.13
CA THR A 124 -9.88 -15.82 2.89
C THR A 124 -9.31 -14.44 3.19
N VAL A 125 -8.98 -13.67 2.15
CA VAL A 125 -8.59 -12.26 2.31
C VAL A 125 -9.86 -11.41 2.45
N ASN A 126 -10.11 -10.92 3.67
CA ASN A 126 -11.23 -10.03 3.96
C ASN A 126 -10.88 -8.59 3.59
N CYS A 127 -11.87 -7.70 3.59
CA CYS A 127 -11.69 -6.30 3.31
C CYS A 127 -12.40 -5.39 4.32
N VAL A 128 -11.88 -4.18 4.46
CA VAL A 128 -12.45 -3.08 5.23
C VAL A 128 -13.02 -2.07 4.25
N TYR A 129 -14.26 -1.66 4.47
CA TYR A 129 -14.93 -0.67 3.64
C TYR A 129 -15.38 0.55 4.44
N VAL A 130 -15.57 1.65 3.72
CA VAL A 130 -16.18 2.89 4.21
C VAL A 130 -17.34 3.25 3.28
N SER A 131 -18.51 3.47 3.85
CA SER A 131 -19.68 4.05 3.18
C SER A 131 -20.12 5.31 3.90
N ASP A 132 -21.09 6.01 3.31
CA ASP A 132 -21.74 7.13 3.97
C ASP A 132 -22.51 6.62 5.20
N GLY A 133 -21.98 6.86 6.39
CA GLY A 133 -22.57 6.48 7.67
C GLY A 133 -22.23 5.09 8.20
N ASP A 134 -21.42 4.29 7.52
CA ASP A 134 -20.99 2.98 8.03
C ASP A 134 -19.55 2.62 7.63
N ILE A 135 -18.87 1.88 8.50
CA ILE A 135 -17.51 1.37 8.30
C ILE A 135 -17.51 -0.07 8.79
N GLY A 136 -17.20 -1.01 7.90
CA GLY A 136 -17.37 -2.42 8.21
C GLY A 136 -16.35 -3.32 7.55
N ILE A 137 -16.57 -4.62 7.74
CA ILE A 137 -15.76 -5.70 7.19
C ILE A 137 -16.64 -6.53 6.24
N ALA A 138 -16.07 -6.91 5.10
CA ALA A 138 -16.68 -7.88 4.19
C ALA A 138 -15.70 -9.05 3.91
N PRO A 139 -16.21 -10.26 3.59
CA PRO A 139 -15.40 -11.47 3.48
C PRO A 139 -14.45 -11.50 2.28
N VAL A 140 -14.72 -10.71 1.24
CA VAL A 140 -13.86 -10.62 0.04
C VAL A 140 -14.08 -9.29 -0.68
N PHE A 141 -13.05 -8.84 -1.40
CA PHE A 141 -13.15 -7.76 -2.37
C PHE A 141 -12.79 -8.27 -3.78
N GLN A 142 -13.64 -8.00 -4.76
CA GLN A 142 -13.51 -8.47 -6.13
C GLN A 142 -13.50 -7.28 -7.11
N TYR A 143 -12.69 -7.36 -8.16
CA TYR A 143 -12.54 -6.32 -9.19
C TYR A 143 -12.80 -6.93 -10.57
N SER A 144 -13.85 -6.50 -11.27
CA SER A 144 -14.23 -7.07 -12.57
C SER A 144 -15.20 -6.16 -13.32
N ASN A 145 -15.22 -6.21 -14.65
CA ASN A 145 -16.27 -5.59 -15.47
C ASN A 145 -17.52 -6.47 -15.63
N LEU A 146 -17.44 -7.73 -15.20
CA LEU A 146 -18.53 -8.71 -15.22
C LEU A 146 -18.89 -9.08 -13.79
N THR A 147 -20.17 -9.36 -13.55
CA THR A 147 -20.66 -9.87 -12.27
C THR A 147 -19.85 -11.09 -11.83
N PRO A 148 -19.33 -11.13 -10.60
CA PRO A 148 -18.53 -12.25 -10.12
C PRO A 148 -19.34 -13.54 -10.03
N VAL A 149 -18.66 -14.66 -10.27
CA VAL A 149 -19.22 -16.01 -10.06
C VAL A 149 -19.28 -16.37 -8.58
N TYR A 150 -18.34 -15.86 -7.78
CA TYR A 150 -18.35 -16.06 -6.33
C TYR A 150 -19.30 -15.05 -5.68
N SER A 151 -20.39 -15.58 -5.14
CA SER A 151 -21.42 -14.89 -4.37
C SER A 151 -20.94 -14.55 -2.96
N GLY A 152 -20.31 -13.39 -2.79
CA GLY A 152 -19.90 -12.92 -1.47
C GLY A 152 -19.08 -11.64 -1.49
N GLY A 153 -19.22 -10.86 -0.42
CA GLY A 153 -18.41 -9.67 -0.17
C GLY A 153 -18.78 -8.47 -1.05
N ILE A 154 -17.77 -7.70 -1.45
CA ILE A 154 -17.90 -6.48 -2.24
C ILE A 154 -17.27 -6.67 -3.62
N TRP A 155 -17.95 -6.17 -4.65
CA TRP A 155 -17.47 -6.15 -6.02
C TRP A 155 -17.45 -4.73 -6.57
N TYR A 156 -16.31 -4.32 -7.13
CA TYR A 156 -16.21 -3.09 -7.90
C TYR A 156 -16.35 -3.36 -9.41
N ASN A 157 -17.40 -2.78 -10.01
CA ASN A 157 -17.60 -2.76 -11.46
C ASN A 157 -16.88 -1.56 -12.09
N ILE A 158 -15.86 -1.89 -12.88
CA ILE A 158 -14.87 -0.96 -13.41
C ILE A 158 -15.43 -0.15 -14.59
N THR A 159 -16.36 -0.75 -15.33
CA THR A 159 -17.01 -0.12 -16.48
C THR A 159 -17.99 0.92 -15.99
N GLU A 160 -18.71 0.60 -14.92
CA GLU A 160 -19.76 1.46 -14.38
C GLU A 160 -19.23 2.46 -13.36
N ASN A 161 -18.05 2.21 -12.77
CA ASN A 161 -17.55 2.95 -11.60
C ASN A 161 -18.56 2.88 -10.44
N LYS A 162 -19.00 1.66 -10.11
CA LYS A 162 -19.96 1.37 -9.04
C LYS A 162 -19.49 0.18 -8.21
N ASN A 163 -19.79 0.21 -6.91
CA ASN A 163 -19.62 -0.94 -6.03
C ASN A 163 -20.95 -1.65 -5.82
N TYR A 164 -20.86 -2.95 -5.60
CA TYR A 164 -21.96 -3.83 -5.23
C TYR A 164 -21.56 -4.66 -4.02
N MET A 165 -22.51 -4.91 -3.13
CA MET A 165 -22.36 -5.85 -2.03
C MET A 165 -23.32 -7.02 -2.29
N TYR A 166 -22.84 -8.23 -2.08
CA TYR A 166 -23.68 -9.41 -2.21
C TYR A 166 -24.61 -9.51 -0.99
N ASP A 167 -25.91 -9.67 -1.26
CA ASP A 167 -26.96 -9.86 -0.27
C ASP A 167 -27.34 -11.34 -0.24
N ASP A 168 -27.03 -12.01 0.87
CA ASP A 168 -27.29 -13.45 1.06
C ASP A 168 -28.80 -13.77 1.16
N ASP A 169 -29.60 -12.82 1.66
CA ASP A 169 -31.06 -13.01 1.81
C ASP A 169 -31.77 -12.92 0.46
N LEU A 170 -31.29 -12.02 -0.41
CA LEU A 170 -31.82 -11.80 -1.76
C LEU A 170 -31.13 -12.62 -2.85
N ASP A 171 -30.08 -13.37 -2.53
CA ASP A 171 -29.21 -14.10 -3.47
C ASP A 171 -28.82 -13.24 -4.69
N SER A 172 -28.37 -12.01 -4.42
CA SER A 172 -28.12 -11.05 -5.49
C SER A 172 -27.13 -9.94 -5.11
N TRP A 173 -26.51 -9.36 -6.13
CA TRP A 173 -25.64 -8.19 -5.98
C TRP A 173 -26.46 -6.91 -5.92
N GLN A 174 -26.37 -6.18 -4.81
CA GLN A 174 -27.05 -4.91 -4.59
C GLN A 174 -26.06 -3.75 -4.73
N GLU A 175 -26.49 -2.63 -5.33
CA GLU A 175 -25.65 -1.43 -5.42
C GLU A 175 -25.27 -0.96 -4.01
N PHE A 176 -23.98 -0.76 -3.79
CA PHE A 176 -23.41 -0.42 -2.49
C PHE A 176 -22.60 0.86 -2.59
N GLN A 177 -23.08 1.91 -1.92
CA GLN A 177 -22.43 3.22 -1.91
C GLN A 177 -21.32 3.29 -0.84
N GLY A 178 -20.29 2.47 -1.02
CA GLY A 178 -19.08 2.49 -0.20
C GLY A 178 -17.84 2.17 -1.03
N ILE A 179 -16.67 2.18 -0.40
CA ILE A 179 -15.39 1.86 -1.02
C ILE A 179 -14.53 1.02 -0.08
N VAL A 180 -13.85 0.02 -0.65
CA VAL A 180 -12.86 -0.78 0.09
C VAL A 180 -11.56 0.02 0.23
N ILE A 181 -11.07 0.14 1.46
CA ILE A 181 -9.88 0.93 1.80
C ILE A 181 -8.69 0.07 2.22
N ALA A 182 -8.93 -1.17 2.64
CA ALA A 182 -7.87 -2.11 2.99
C ALA A 182 -8.33 -3.57 2.82
N THR A 183 -7.38 -4.47 2.63
CA THR A 183 -7.57 -5.92 2.69
C THR A 183 -6.73 -6.50 3.81
N PHE A 184 -7.18 -7.57 4.46
CA PHE A 184 -6.45 -8.20 5.56
C PHE A 184 -6.73 -9.71 5.65
N GLU A 185 -5.82 -10.38 6.35
CA GLU A 185 -5.99 -11.74 6.85
C GLU A 185 -5.90 -11.70 8.39
N ASN A 186 -6.41 -12.70 9.08
CA ASN A 186 -6.32 -12.84 10.53
C ASN A 186 -6.02 -14.29 10.89
N THR A 187 -4.91 -14.48 11.60
CA THR A 187 -4.37 -15.80 11.98
C THR A 187 -4.80 -16.24 13.39
N GLU A 188 -6.04 -15.93 13.81
CA GLU A 188 -6.67 -16.11 15.14
C GLU A 188 -6.63 -14.89 16.06
N GLU A 189 -5.43 -14.45 16.45
CA GLU A 189 -5.28 -13.39 17.48
C GLU A 189 -4.74 -12.07 16.92
N THR A 190 -4.30 -12.08 15.67
CA THR A 190 -3.64 -10.93 15.05
C THR A 190 -4.08 -10.73 13.62
N VAL A 191 -4.31 -9.46 13.28
CA VAL A 191 -4.40 -9.01 11.89
C VAL A 191 -3.03 -9.23 11.26
N ALA A 192 -3.03 -9.93 10.13
CA ALA A 192 -1.89 -10.18 9.29
C ALA A 192 -2.16 -9.59 7.89
N ASN A 193 -1.08 -9.25 7.17
CA ASN A 193 -1.17 -8.86 5.76
C ASN A 193 -2.15 -7.71 5.46
N LEU A 194 -2.31 -6.75 6.38
CA LEU A 194 -3.08 -5.52 6.10
C LEU A 194 -2.42 -4.77 4.94
N LYS A 195 -3.16 -4.61 3.84
CA LYS A 195 -2.73 -3.86 2.66
C LYS A 195 -3.74 -2.76 2.38
N ILE A 196 -3.26 -1.54 2.24
CA ILE A 196 -4.09 -0.40 1.82
C ILE A 196 -4.46 -0.56 0.35
N VAL A 197 -5.73 -0.41 0.05
CA VAL A 197 -6.24 -0.40 -1.32
C VAL A 197 -6.07 1.03 -1.85
N ASN A 198 -5.20 1.20 -2.83
CA ASN A 198 -4.97 2.50 -3.45
C ASN A 198 -6.16 2.90 -4.32
N PRO A 199 -6.47 4.21 -4.44
CA PRO A 199 -7.49 4.69 -5.35
C PRO A 199 -7.24 4.21 -6.77
N THR A 200 -8.29 3.71 -7.43
CA THR A 200 -8.21 3.07 -8.77
C THR A 200 -7.96 4.04 -9.93
N GLY A 201 -7.39 5.23 -9.69
CA GLY A 201 -7.42 6.34 -10.64
C GLY A 201 -6.12 7.13 -10.74
N LEU A 202 -5.11 6.59 -11.42
CA LEU A 202 -4.13 7.42 -12.13
C LEU A 202 -4.35 7.39 -13.66
N LEU A 203 -4.96 6.32 -14.18
CA LEU A 203 -5.36 6.19 -15.58
C LEU A 203 -6.88 6.25 -15.67
N LYS A 204 -7.42 7.25 -16.38
CA LYS A 204 -8.85 7.37 -16.69
C LYS A 204 -9.19 6.35 -17.78
N GLN A 205 -10.45 5.90 -17.85
CA GLN A 205 -10.88 5.04 -18.97
C GLN A 205 -10.69 5.71 -20.33
N ASN A 206 -10.83 7.04 -20.40
CA ASN A 206 -10.51 7.81 -21.61
C ASN A 206 -9.01 7.73 -21.99
N ASP A 207 -8.13 7.53 -20.99
CA ASP A 207 -6.71 7.33 -21.23
C ASP A 207 -6.42 5.96 -21.84
N ILE A 208 -7.30 4.96 -21.67
CA ILE A 208 -7.14 3.63 -22.31
C ILE A 208 -7.15 3.77 -23.84
N PHE A 209 -8.08 4.57 -24.40
CA PHE A 209 -8.09 4.81 -25.84
C PHE A 209 -6.84 5.58 -26.28
N ALA A 210 -6.38 6.55 -25.50
CA ALA A 210 -5.12 7.26 -25.79
C ALA A 210 -3.93 6.29 -25.77
N ILE A 211 -3.77 5.48 -24.72
CA ILE A 211 -2.70 4.49 -24.55
C ILE A 211 -2.73 3.43 -25.66
N ILE A 212 -3.90 2.89 -25.99
CA ILE A 212 -4.04 1.92 -27.10
C ILE A 212 -3.70 2.60 -28.42
N ASN A 213 -4.16 3.83 -28.65
CA ASN A 213 -3.87 4.57 -29.87
C ASN A 213 -2.39 4.93 -30.00
N MET A 214 -1.65 5.11 -28.90
CA MET A 214 -0.21 5.33 -28.92
C MET A 214 0.53 4.15 -29.56
N GLY A 215 0.04 2.92 -29.38
CA GLY A 215 0.61 1.73 -30.01
C GLY A 215 0.15 1.47 -31.45
N MET A 216 -0.84 2.21 -31.96
CA MET A 216 -1.36 1.98 -33.32
C MET A 216 -0.35 2.44 -34.39
N PRO A 217 -0.29 1.77 -35.56
CA PRO A 217 0.56 2.21 -36.67
C PRO A 217 0.14 3.59 -37.19
N ASP A 218 1.13 4.44 -37.42
CA ASP A 218 0.97 5.70 -38.13
C ASP A 218 1.26 5.53 -39.63
N TYR A 219 0.22 5.16 -40.37
CA TYR A 219 0.33 4.90 -41.80
C TYR A 219 0.75 6.13 -42.63
N ALA A 220 0.48 7.35 -42.15
CA ALA A 220 0.81 8.58 -42.87
C ALA A 220 2.33 8.80 -42.96
N ASN A 221 3.08 8.30 -41.96
CA ASN A 221 4.53 8.42 -41.86
C ASN A 221 5.26 7.12 -42.23
N THR A 222 4.63 6.26 -43.04
CA THR A 222 5.26 5.03 -43.53
C THR A 222 6.47 5.35 -44.41
N VAL A 223 7.62 4.73 -44.12
CA VAL A 223 8.86 4.89 -44.89
C VAL A 223 9.23 3.59 -45.59
N SER A 224 9.31 3.62 -46.92
CA SER A 224 9.82 2.48 -47.70
C SER A 224 11.32 2.27 -47.50
N LYS A 225 11.72 1.02 -47.44
CA LYS A 225 13.10 0.56 -47.20
C LYS A 225 13.51 -0.43 -48.28
N SER A 226 14.78 -0.38 -48.65
CA SER A 226 15.34 -1.29 -49.66
C SER A 226 15.59 -2.68 -49.07
N ALA A 227 15.40 -3.71 -49.90
CA ALA A 227 15.72 -5.07 -49.52
C ALA A 227 17.22 -5.25 -49.24
N ASN A 228 17.57 -6.24 -48.41
CA ASN A 228 18.95 -6.62 -48.06
C ASN A 228 19.83 -5.48 -47.49
N THR A 229 19.21 -4.46 -46.91
CA THR A 229 19.90 -3.34 -46.25
C THR A 229 19.49 -3.32 -44.78
N ASN A 230 20.47 -3.20 -43.87
CA ASN A 230 20.19 -3.05 -42.44
C ASN A 230 19.70 -1.63 -42.14
N TYR A 231 18.63 -1.54 -41.36
CA TYR A 231 18.12 -0.28 -40.83
C TYR A 231 17.98 -0.36 -39.32
N THR A 232 18.27 0.74 -38.63
CA THR A 232 17.99 0.89 -37.20
C THR A 232 16.69 1.65 -37.03
N ALA A 233 15.76 1.13 -36.23
CA ALA A 233 14.53 1.83 -35.89
C ALA A 233 14.85 3.05 -35.02
N THR A 234 14.45 4.25 -35.45
CA THR A 234 14.69 5.50 -34.70
C THR A 234 13.64 5.77 -33.62
N VAL A 235 12.50 5.08 -33.70
CA VAL A 235 11.34 5.11 -32.80
C VAL A 235 10.74 3.70 -32.72
N ASN A 236 9.83 3.45 -31.78
CA ASN A 236 9.03 2.22 -31.80
C ASN A 236 8.09 2.21 -33.03
N GLY A 237 7.89 1.05 -33.62
CA GLY A 237 7.14 0.93 -34.87
C GLY A 237 6.92 -0.50 -35.31
N TYR A 238 6.61 -0.65 -36.59
CA TYR A 238 6.35 -1.92 -37.24
C TYR A 238 7.18 -2.06 -38.51
N ALA A 239 7.80 -3.22 -38.69
CA ALA A 239 8.37 -3.63 -39.96
C ALA A 239 7.31 -4.41 -40.74
N PHE A 240 6.78 -3.80 -41.79
CA PHE A 240 5.94 -4.48 -42.78
C PHE A 240 6.80 -5.03 -43.90
N ALA A 241 6.80 -6.35 -44.05
CA ALA A 241 7.59 -7.09 -44.99
C ALA A 241 6.68 -7.85 -45.95
N PHE A 242 6.87 -7.65 -47.24
CA PHE A 242 6.24 -8.42 -48.31
C PHE A 242 7.33 -9.11 -49.12
N ALA A 243 7.15 -10.40 -49.42
CA ALA A 243 8.12 -11.14 -50.20
C ALA A 243 7.45 -12.09 -51.19
N GLU A 244 7.97 -12.09 -52.42
CA GLU A 244 7.76 -13.18 -53.35
C GLU A 244 8.75 -14.31 -53.05
N THR A 245 8.20 -15.51 -52.92
CA THR A 245 8.93 -16.73 -52.59
C THR A 245 8.88 -17.67 -53.78
N GLN A 246 10.07 -18.04 -54.25
CA GLN A 246 10.26 -18.99 -55.36
C GLN A 246 10.38 -20.42 -54.84
N GLN A 247 10.26 -21.40 -55.73
CA GLN A 247 10.40 -22.81 -55.37
C GLN A 247 11.75 -23.09 -54.68
N ASN A 248 11.70 -23.81 -53.56
CA ASN A 248 12.82 -24.20 -52.72
C ASN A 248 13.65 -23.01 -52.20
N GLN A 249 13.06 -21.82 -52.12
CA GLN A 249 13.70 -20.63 -51.55
C GLN A 249 12.92 -20.15 -50.34
N TYR A 250 13.64 -19.79 -49.28
CA TYR A 250 13.07 -19.11 -48.13
C TYR A 250 13.18 -17.59 -48.28
N LYS A 251 12.18 -16.88 -47.76
CA LYS A 251 12.24 -15.43 -47.55
C LYS A 251 12.07 -15.13 -46.06
N TYR A 252 12.87 -14.19 -45.56
CA TYR A 252 12.90 -13.85 -44.14
C TYR A 252 12.81 -12.34 -43.91
N LEU A 253 12.15 -11.97 -42.81
CA LEU A 253 12.38 -10.72 -42.11
C LEU A 253 13.39 -11.00 -41.00
N TYR A 254 14.38 -10.13 -40.85
CA TYR A 254 15.37 -10.20 -39.78
C TYR A 254 15.13 -9.04 -38.81
N ILE A 255 15.11 -9.33 -37.52
CA ILE A 255 15.07 -8.33 -36.43
C ILE A 255 16.08 -8.78 -35.37
N ASP A 256 17.05 -7.92 -35.02
CA ASP A 256 18.10 -8.17 -34.03
C ASP A 256 18.77 -9.56 -34.18
N ASN A 257 19.20 -9.85 -35.41
CA ASN A 257 19.83 -11.11 -35.84
C ASN A 257 18.95 -12.38 -35.74
N LYS A 258 17.66 -12.25 -35.40
CA LYS A 258 16.68 -13.35 -35.49
C LYS A 258 15.99 -13.31 -36.84
N SER A 259 15.80 -14.48 -37.46
CA SER A 259 15.10 -14.63 -38.75
C SER A 259 13.68 -15.14 -38.54
N TYR A 260 12.72 -14.50 -39.20
CA TYR A 260 11.31 -14.87 -39.21
C TYR A 260 10.91 -15.19 -40.64
N THR A 261 10.48 -16.43 -40.89
CA THR A 261 10.10 -16.89 -42.23
C THR A 261 8.84 -16.20 -42.71
N ILE A 262 8.92 -15.51 -43.85
CA ILE A 262 7.79 -14.90 -44.54
C ILE A 262 7.10 -15.94 -45.44
N GLY A 263 7.89 -16.79 -46.10
CA GLY A 263 7.37 -17.83 -46.98
C GLY A 263 8.41 -18.86 -47.39
N TYR A 264 7.93 -20.06 -47.74
CA TYR A 264 8.66 -21.15 -48.38
C TYR A 264 7.69 -21.99 -49.23
N HIS A 265 8.09 -22.35 -50.45
CA HIS A 265 7.30 -23.22 -51.33
C HIS A 265 8.15 -24.36 -51.88
N GLN A 266 7.63 -25.59 -51.86
CA GLN A 266 8.40 -26.80 -52.20
C GLN A 266 8.26 -27.24 -53.68
N GLN A 267 7.16 -26.92 -54.35
CA GLN A 267 6.89 -27.37 -55.72
C GLN A 267 6.31 -26.26 -56.59
N GLY A 268 6.89 -26.02 -57.77
CA GLY A 268 6.31 -25.40 -58.97
C GLY A 268 5.59 -24.05 -58.88
N HIS A 269 5.50 -23.44 -57.70
CA HIS A 269 4.65 -22.30 -57.42
C HIS A 269 5.46 -21.11 -56.93
N ILE A 270 5.07 -19.93 -57.40
CA ILE A 270 5.46 -18.64 -56.85
C ILE A 270 4.37 -18.26 -55.86
N GLY A 271 4.75 -17.91 -54.64
CA GLY A 271 3.82 -17.39 -53.65
C GLY A 271 4.23 -16.04 -53.11
N TRP A 272 3.24 -15.23 -52.78
CA TRP A 272 3.42 -13.91 -52.18
C TRP A 272 2.86 -13.93 -50.78
N SER A 273 3.68 -13.54 -49.82
CA SER A 273 3.31 -13.46 -48.41
C SER A 273 3.74 -12.14 -47.81
N ALA A 274 3.02 -11.71 -46.78
CA ALA A 274 3.36 -10.53 -46.01
C ALA A 274 3.36 -10.84 -44.51
N LEU A 275 4.19 -10.11 -43.77
CA LEU A 275 4.31 -10.14 -42.33
C LEU A 275 4.41 -8.71 -41.82
N CYS A 276 3.79 -8.41 -40.69
CA CYS A 276 3.98 -7.15 -39.97
C CYS A 276 4.44 -7.49 -38.55
N MET A 277 5.59 -6.97 -38.12
CA MET A 277 6.13 -7.25 -36.79
C MET A 277 6.47 -5.95 -36.07
N PRO A 278 6.17 -5.83 -34.76
CA PRO A 278 6.63 -4.71 -33.96
C PRO A 278 8.17 -4.71 -33.87
N VAL A 279 8.76 -3.52 -33.88
CA VAL A 279 10.20 -3.28 -33.79
C VAL A 279 10.41 -2.14 -32.80
N ALA A 280 11.26 -2.37 -31.79
CA ALA A 280 11.58 -1.37 -30.80
C ALA A 280 12.60 -0.36 -31.33
N LYS A 281 12.59 0.86 -30.79
CA LYS A 281 13.64 1.86 -31.02
C LYS A 281 15.02 1.25 -30.73
N GLY A 282 15.95 1.42 -31.67
CA GLY A 282 17.31 0.86 -31.60
C GLY A 282 17.47 -0.53 -32.20
N SER A 283 16.39 -1.28 -32.41
CA SER A 283 16.47 -2.59 -33.07
C SER A 283 16.90 -2.46 -34.53
N VAL A 284 17.69 -3.43 -35.00
CA VAL A 284 18.14 -3.52 -36.39
C VAL A 284 17.25 -4.50 -37.14
N TYR A 285 16.71 -4.06 -38.28
CA TYR A 285 15.85 -4.88 -39.11
C TYR A 285 16.21 -4.81 -40.59
N LYS A 286 15.93 -5.89 -41.32
CA LYS A 286 16.04 -5.98 -42.79
C LYS A 286 15.20 -7.12 -43.34
N ILE A 287 14.93 -7.10 -44.65
CA ILE A 287 14.31 -8.21 -45.38
C ILE A 287 15.34 -8.88 -46.30
N SER A 288 15.15 -10.17 -46.61
CA SER A 288 15.92 -10.89 -47.64
C SER A 288 15.96 -10.15 -48.98
N SER A 289 16.97 -10.44 -49.81
CA SER A 289 17.10 -9.93 -51.17
C SER A 289 16.06 -10.53 -52.13
N GLY A 290 15.95 -9.96 -53.34
CA GLY A 290 15.05 -10.41 -54.41
C GLY A 290 13.81 -9.52 -54.54
N ASN A 291 12.71 -10.08 -55.07
CA ASN A 291 11.45 -9.37 -55.17
C ASN A 291 10.77 -9.27 -53.80
N CYS A 292 11.22 -8.29 -53.02
CA CYS A 292 10.86 -8.07 -51.63
C CYS A 292 10.62 -6.57 -51.40
N ARG A 293 9.64 -6.24 -50.56
CA ARG A 293 9.32 -4.87 -50.15
C ARG A 293 9.35 -4.80 -48.63
N LEU A 294 10.00 -3.78 -48.11
CA LEU A 294 10.06 -3.49 -46.69
C LEU A 294 9.58 -2.07 -46.47
N SER A 295 8.73 -1.88 -45.46
CA SER A 295 8.33 -0.57 -44.98
C SER A 295 8.47 -0.53 -43.47
N PHE A 296 8.89 0.61 -42.95
CA PHE A 296 8.82 0.91 -41.52
C PHE A 296 7.64 1.85 -41.27
N ILE A 297 6.79 1.50 -40.32
CA ILE A 297 5.61 2.25 -39.94
C ILE A 297 5.78 2.64 -38.48
N PRO A 298 6.04 3.92 -38.16
CA PRO A 298 6.18 4.34 -36.76
C PRO A 298 4.85 4.15 -36.00
N MET A 299 4.94 4.06 -34.68
CA MET A 299 3.75 4.12 -33.81
C MET A 299 3.30 5.57 -33.61
N LYS A 300 1.99 5.80 -33.47
CA LYS A 300 1.42 7.16 -33.30
C LYS A 300 1.87 7.87 -32.03
N GLY A 301 2.24 7.14 -30.98
CA GLY A 301 2.65 7.69 -29.69
C GLY A 301 4.11 8.09 -29.58
N GLU A 302 4.89 7.95 -30.65
CA GLU A 302 6.32 8.24 -30.67
C GLU A 302 6.55 9.59 -31.38
N GLU A 303 6.53 10.68 -30.62
CA GLU A 303 7.02 12.01 -31.05
C GLU A 303 8.52 12.18 -30.77
#